data_AF-A0A945ZJZ9-F1
#
_entry.id   AF-A0A945ZJZ9-F1
#
_cell.length_a   1.000
_cell.length_b   1.000
_cell.length_c   1.000
_cell.angle_alpha   90.00
_cell.angle_beta   90.00
_cell.angle_gamma   90.00
#
_symmetry.space_group_name_H-M   'P 1'
#
loop_
_entity.id
_entity.type
_entity.pdbx_description
1 polymer ?
#
loop_
_entity_poly.entity_id
_entity_poly.type
_entity_poly.pdbx_seq_one_letter_code
_entity_poly.pdbx_strand_id
1 'polypeptide(L)'
;MMEIKEVVGDLILLVLDGHEPLKKIGIDSDKIYVYVNGYDENGMWIHHPKFRIPNLTGKGKAKTKKVEASILIPWGFIVSIAHFPGEEGYDFPSPFDQEIGF
;
A
#
# COMPACT_ATOMS: atom_id res chain seq x y z
N MET A 1 23.07 -0.55 -1.72
CA MET A 1 22.45 -1.85 -2.04
C MET A 1 20.97 -1.63 -1.82
N MET A 2 20.12 -2.01 -2.78
CA MET A 2 18.69 -1.74 -2.66
C MET A 2 18.12 -2.44 -1.42
N GLU A 3 17.35 -1.72 -0.61
CA GLU A 3 16.63 -2.26 0.56
C GLU A 3 15.15 -1.90 0.52
N ILE A 4 14.31 -2.70 1.19
CA ILE A 4 12.86 -2.47 1.23
C ILE A 4 12.49 -1.12 1.88
N LYS A 5 13.35 -0.53 2.73
CA LYS A 5 13.12 0.81 3.29
C LYS A 5 13.14 1.92 2.23
N GLU A 6 13.87 1.69 1.14
CA GLU A 6 14.05 2.69 0.08
C GLU A 6 12.79 2.81 -0.79
N VAL A 7 11.85 1.85 -0.73
CA VAL A 7 10.58 1.96 -1.45
C VAL A 7 9.46 2.60 -0.63
N VAL A 8 9.70 2.96 0.63
CA VAL A 8 8.68 3.59 1.48
C VAL A 8 8.45 5.04 1.04
N GLY A 9 7.20 5.37 0.77
CA GLY A 9 6.82 6.66 0.18
C GLY A 9 6.61 6.60 -1.33
N ASP A 10 7.04 5.51 -1.98
CA ASP A 10 7.02 5.38 -3.44
C ASP A 10 5.82 4.64 -3.98
N LEU A 11 5.57 4.86 -5.28
CA LEU A 11 4.63 4.05 -6.07
C LEU A 11 5.40 2.90 -6.70
N ILE A 12 5.09 1.67 -6.30
CA ILE A 12 5.74 0.45 -6.79
C ILE A 12 4.74 -0.49 -7.45
N LEU A 13 5.25 -1.44 -8.23
CA LEU A 13 4.48 -2.59 -8.71
C LEU A 13 4.71 -3.80 -7.83
N LEU A 14 3.63 -4.39 -7.32
CA LEU A 14 3.63 -5.69 -6.69
C LEU A 14 3.14 -6.77 -7.64
N VAL A 15 3.85 -7.90 -7.63
CA VAL A 15 3.41 -9.15 -8.22
C VAL A 15 3.00 -10.10 -7.10
N LEU A 16 1.74 -10.55 -7.16
CA LEU A 16 1.10 -11.35 -6.13
C LEU A 16 0.85 -12.77 -6.62
N ASP A 17 1.02 -13.76 -5.73
CA ASP A 17 0.61 -15.15 -5.96
C ASP A 17 -0.40 -15.60 -4.90
N GLY A 18 -1.28 -16.52 -5.27
CA GLY A 18 -2.36 -16.98 -4.39
C GLY A 18 -3.31 -15.86 -3.94
N HIS A 19 -3.45 -14.77 -4.70
CA HIS A 19 -4.12 -13.53 -4.28
C HIS A 19 -5.66 -13.61 -4.17
N GLU A 20 -6.28 -14.75 -4.46
CA GLU A 20 -7.73 -14.96 -4.35
C GLU A 20 -8.35 -14.46 -3.02
N PRO A 21 -7.73 -14.66 -1.84
CA PRO A 21 -8.25 -14.11 -0.58
C PRO A 21 -8.25 -12.58 -0.53
N LEU A 22 -7.34 -11.91 -1.24
CA LEU A 22 -7.19 -10.45 -1.26
C LEU A 22 -8.32 -9.76 -2.06
N LYS A 23 -9.06 -10.50 -2.88
CA LYS A 23 -10.29 -10.00 -3.54
C LYS A 23 -11.32 -9.49 -2.52
N LYS A 24 -11.36 -10.08 -1.32
CA LYS A 24 -12.25 -9.65 -0.23
C LYS A 24 -11.96 -8.23 0.27
N ILE A 25 -10.77 -7.71 0.00
CA ILE A 25 -10.34 -6.35 0.34
C ILE A 25 -10.16 -5.47 -0.90
N GLY A 26 -10.64 -5.91 -2.07
CA GLY A 26 -10.67 -5.13 -3.32
C GLY A 26 -9.41 -5.23 -4.17
N ILE A 27 -8.58 -6.26 -3.97
CA ILE A 27 -7.38 -6.52 -4.78
C ILE A 27 -7.71 -7.69 -5.72
N ASP A 28 -8.10 -7.34 -6.95
CA ASP A 28 -8.66 -8.29 -7.93
C ASP A 28 -7.68 -8.71 -9.03
N SER A 29 -6.44 -8.20 -8.98
CA SER A 29 -5.36 -8.54 -9.92
C SER A 29 -4.12 -9.00 -9.16
N ASP A 30 -3.38 -9.90 -9.81
CA ASP A 30 -2.05 -10.37 -9.42
C ASP A 30 -0.96 -9.30 -9.62
N LYS A 31 -1.26 -8.19 -10.30
CA LYS A 31 -0.33 -7.08 -10.54
C LYS A 31 -0.97 -5.77 -10.14
N ILE A 32 -0.43 -5.12 -9.12
CA ILE A 32 -0.99 -3.87 -8.60
C ILE A 32 0.07 -2.80 -8.39
N TYR A 33 -0.27 -1.57 -8.79
CA TYR A 33 0.49 -0.39 -8.42
C TYR A 33 -0.01 0.16 -7.09
N VAL A 34 0.90 0.38 -6.15
CA VAL A 34 0.55 0.77 -4.78
C VAL A 34 1.55 1.79 -4.23
N TYR A 35 1.04 2.73 -3.44
CA TYR A 35 1.89 3.60 -2.62
C TYR A 35 2.26 2.86 -1.32
N VAL A 36 3.54 2.83 -0.99
CA VAL A 36 4.04 2.13 0.20
C VAL A 36 4.03 3.08 1.40
N ASN A 37 3.29 2.71 2.44
CA ASN A 37 3.27 3.43 3.71
C ASN A 37 4.36 2.95 4.67
N GLY A 38 4.85 1.72 4.50
CA GLY A 38 5.85 1.11 5.36
C GLY A 38 5.86 -0.41 5.23
N TYR A 39 6.66 -1.08 6.06
CA TYR A 39 6.76 -2.54 6.10
C TYR A 39 7.17 -2.99 7.51
N ASP A 40 6.86 -4.24 7.84
CA ASP A 40 7.25 -4.88 9.09
C ASP A 40 7.48 -6.39 8.91
N GLU A 41 7.63 -7.14 10.00
CA GLU A 41 7.87 -8.59 9.97
C GLU A 41 6.72 -9.40 9.34
N ASN A 42 5.51 -8.85 9.27
CA ASN A 42 4.32 -9.53 8.77
C ASN A 42 4.08 -9.25 7.28
N GLY A 43 4.48 -8.09 6.78
CA GLY A 43 4.22 -7.69 5.40
C GLY A 43 4.54 -6.24 5.09
N MET A 44 3.93 -5.78 3.99
CA MET A 44 4.05 -4.40 3.54
C MET A 44 2.72 -3.67 3.67
N TRP A 45 2.76 -2.45 4.20
CA TRP A 45 1.62 -1.57 4.33
C TRP A 45 1.46 -0.71 3.09
N ILE A 46 0.31 -0.80 2.44
CA ILE A 46 -0.03 -0.03 1.24
C ILE A 46 -1.14 0.97 1.54
N HIS A 47 -1.11 2.12 0.87
CA HIS A 47 -2.20 3.09 0.89
C HIS A 47 -3.35 2.64 -0.04
N HIS A 48 -4.58 2.70 0.49
CA HIS A 48 -5.80 2.45 -0.27
C HIS A 48 -6.78 3.64 -0.12
N PRO A 49 -7.01 4.44 -1.18
CA PRO A 49 -7.67 5.74 -1.05
C PRO A 49 -9.19 5.68 -0.78
N LYS A 50 -9.85 4.55 -1.11
CA LYS A 50 -11.32 4.46 -1.15
C LYS A 50 -11.87 3.15 -0.56
N PHE A 51 -11.34 2.70 0.57
CA PHE A 51 -11.75 1.46 1.22
C PHE A 51 -13.18 1.56 1.78
N ARG A 52 -14.00 0.53 1.57
CA ARG A 52 -15.43 0.57 1.91
C ARG A 52 -15.66 -0.05 3.29
N ILE A 53 -16.20 0.74 4.22
CA ILE A 53 -16.52 0.28 5.58
C ILE A 53 -17.99 0.55 5.94
N PRO A 54 -18.55 -0.16 6.95
CA PRO A 54 -19.87 0.15 7.49
C PRO A 54 -19.96 1.59 8.02
N ASN A 55 -21.10 2.24 7.83
CA ASN A 55 -21.36 3.56 8.42
C ASN A 55 -22.01 3.40 9.80
N LEU A 56 -21.18 3.28 10.85
CA LEU A 56 -21.67 3.06 12.23
C LEU A 56 -22.25 4.33 12.88
N THR A 57 -21.94 5.52 12.34
CA THR A 57 -22.36 6.79 12.95
C THR A 57 -23.80 7.18 12.63
N GLY A 58 -24.49 6.47 11.74
CA GLY A 58 -25.87 6.75 11.35
C GLY A 58 -26.12 8.12 10.69
N LYS A 59 -25.09 8.98 10.59
CA LYS A 59 -25.15 10.25 9.88
C LYS A 59 -25.11 9.96 8.38
N GLY A 60 -26.25 10.17 7.72
CA GLY A 60 -26.45 9.95 6.29
C GLY A 60 -27.18 8.64 5.97
N LYS A 61 -27.92 8.63 4.85
CA LYS A 61 -28.74 7.48 4.40
C LYS A 61 -27.92 6.25 3.97
N ALA A 62 -26.61 6.41 3.73
CA ALA A 62 -25.77 5.35 3.19
C ALA A 62 -25.30 4.37 4.28
N LYS A 63 -25.54 3.08 4.05
CA LYS A 63 -25.12 1.97 4.94
C LYS A 63 -23.60 1.78 5.03
N THR A 64 -22.86 2.34 4.08
CA THR A 64 -21.40 2.23 3.98
C THR A 64 -20.79 3.57 3.61
N LYS A 65 -19.55 3.82 4.03
CA LYS A 65 -18.75 4.97 3.61
C LYS A 65 -17.42 4.52 3.02
N LYS A 66 -16.82 5.38 2.19
CA LYS A 66 -15.45 5.21 1.68
C LYS A 66 -14.51 6.02 2.55
N VAL A 67 -13.40 5.41 2.95
CA VAL A 67 -12.34 6.05 3.74
C VAL A 67 -10.99 5.70 3.15
N GLU A 68 -10.00 6.53 3.46
CA GLU A 68 -8.62 6.17 3.28
C GLU A 68 -8.24 5.08 4.30
N ALA A 69 -7.45 4.10 3.87
CA ALA A 69 -7.00 3.00 4.71
C ALA A 69 -5.55 2.64 4.40
N SER A 70 -4.83 2.15 5.41
CA SER A 70 -3.60 1.40 5.23
C SER A 70 -3.93 -0.09 5.30
N ILE A 71 -3.47 -0.86 4.32
CA ILE A 71 -3.73 -2.29 4.21
C ILE A 71 -2.40 -3.03 4.29
N LEU A 72 -2.30 -4.03 5.16
CA LEU A 72 -1.16 -4.94 5.19
C LEU A 72 -1.33 -6.03 4.12
N ILE A 73 -0.37 -6.14 3.20
CA ILE A 73 -0.22 -7.30 2.31
C ILE A 73 0.85 -8.21 2.91
N PRO A 74 0.47 -9.41 3.40
CA PRO A 74 1.43 -10.32 3.99
C PRO A 74 2.52 -10.75 2.99
N TRP A 75 3.74 -10.95 3.49
CA TRP A 75 4.88 -11.36 2.64
C TRP A 75 4.61 -12.62 1.83
N GLY A 76 3.85 -13.57 2.38
CA GLY A 76 3.49 -14.82 1.69
C GLY A 76 2.66 -14.65 0.41
N PHE A 77 2.09 -13.47 0.16
CA PHE A 77 1.40 -13.17 -1.10
C PHE A 77 2.30 -12.44 -2.11
N ILE A 78 3.43 -11.87 -1.70
CA ILE A 78 4.27 -11.03 -2.54
C ILE A 78 5.38 -11.87 -3.16
N VAL A 79 5.30 -12.09 -4.47
CA VAL A 79 6.33 -12.80 -5.23
C VAL A 79 7.47 -11.88 -5.61
N SER A 80 7.15 -10.65 -5.99
CA SER A 80 8.14 -9.69 -6.46
C SER A 80 7.68 -8.26 -6.25
N ILE A 81 8.67 -7.38 -6.10
CA ILE A 81 8.52 -5.94 -5.99
C ILE A 81 9.36 -5.31 -7.09
N ALA A 82 8.72 -4.50 -7.93
CA ALA A 82 9.42 -3.66 -8.89
C ALA A 82 9.35 -2.20 -8.45
N HIS A 83 10.52 -1.63 -8.17
CA HIS A 83 10.75 -0.21 -7.91
C HIS A 83 11.24 0.48 -9.19
N PHE A 84 11.05 1.79 -9.27
CA PHE A 84 11.35 2.59 -10.46
C PHE A 84 12.23 3.80 -10.10
N PRO A 85 13.51 3.59 -9.70
CA PRO A 85 14.38 4.67 -9.26
C PRO A 85 14.54 5.77 -10.32
N GLY A 86 14.38 7.02 -9.91
CA GLY A 86 14.50 8.21 -10.74
C GLY A 86 13.33 8.47 -11.70
N GLU A 87 12.29 7.63 -11.71
CA GLU A 87 11.14 7.81 -12.60
C GLU A 87 10.12 8.79 -12.01
N GLU A 88 9.74 9.80 -12.80
CA GLU A 88 8.83 10.85 -12.37
C GLU A 88 7.44 10.28 -12.03
N GLY A 89 6.96 10.59 -10.82
CA GLY A 89 5.66 10.12 -10.32
C GLY A 89 5.67 8.71 -9.73
N TYR A 90 6.85 8.06 -9.66
CA TYR A 90 7.02 6.76 -9.01
C TYR A 90 8.00 6.82 -7.84
N ASP A 91 9.11 7.55 -8.00
CA ASP A 91 10.18 7.69 -7.02
C ASP A 91 10.08 9.07 -6.32
N PHE A 92 9.94 9.07 -5.00
CA PHE A 92 9.73 10.27 -4.18
C PHE A 92 10.85 10.40 -3.14
N PRO A 93 11.09 11.61 -2.60
CA PRO A 93 12.07 11.78 -1.54
C PRO A 93 11.76 10.87 -0.34
N SER A 94 12.76 10.07 0.05
CA SER A 94 12.66 9.17 1.20
C SER A 94 12.20 9.93 2.45
N PRO A 95 11.16 9.44 3.16
CA PRO A 95 10.71 10.05 4.41
C PRO A 95 11.74 9.93 5.53
N PHE A 96 12.76 9.06 5.38
CA PHE A 96 13.82 8.84 6.35
C PHE A 96 15.04 9.74 6.14
N ASP A 97 15.14 10.40 4.99
CA ASP A 97 16.25 11.31 4.65
C ASP A 97 16.00 12.75 5.15
N GLN A 98 14.85 12.99 5.80
CA GLN A 98 14.61 14.26 6.47
C GLN A 98 15.45 14.34 7.75
N GLU A 99 16.52 15.14 7.71
CA GLU A 99 17.17 15.62 8.94
C GLU A 99 16.15 16.46 9.71
N ILE A 100 15.52 15.86 10.72
CA ILE A 100 14.72 16.59 11.69
C ILE A 100 15.72 17.41 12.53
N GLY A 101 15.95 18.66 12.13
CA GLY A 101 16.73 19.62 12.90
C GLY A 101 16.07 19.83 14.27
N PHE A 102 16.81 19.54 15.34
CA PHE A 102 16.51 19.99 16.69
C PHE A 102 17.23 21.30 16.97
#